data_AF-A0A2N5XCT1-F1
#
_entry.id   AF-A0A2N5XCT1-F1
#
_cell.length_a   1.000
_cell.length_b   1.000
_cell.length_c   1.000
_cell.angle_alpha   90.00
_cell.angle_beta   90.00
_cell.angle_gamma   90.00
#
_symmetry.space_group_name_H-M   'P 1'
#
loop_
_entity.id
_entity.type
_entity.pdbx_description
1 polymer ?
#
loop_
_entity_poly.entity_id
_entity_poly.type
_entity_poly.pdbx_seq_one_letter_code
_entity_poly.pdbx_strand_id
1 'polypeptide(L)'
;MPHMDDAFTLLRQAVDVLPEDAMAENGQTVGDVRKEIELQEWEMALDVLIEIADVHPVSLTFWEMLSEAAGQMMLDRSRRWCEWRGWEVKHGTIRATLTFLEADESGRQSAFSGDGQLRPLWDIGHRTADGQQDLNIARLWVEFELQLGPGETADVRLAPLQPEQWQHLKPGDVITMHEAQPAAGIAEIIEVLPPRA
;
A
#
# COMPACT_ATOMS: atom_id res chain seq x y z
N MET A 1 3.28 27.95 -16.56
CA MET A 1 3.32 26.85 -15.59
C MET A 1 1.98 26.86 -14.88
N PRO A 2 1.24 25.75 -14.80
CA PRO A 2 0.02 25.74 -13.99
C PRO A 2 0.41 26.06 -12.55
N HIS A 3 -0.44 26.82 -11.85
CA HIS A 3 -0.27 27.07 -10.42
C HIS A 3 -0.35 25.70 -9.73
N MET A 4 0.78 25.22 -9.20
CA MET A 4 0.79 24.05 -8.34
C MET A 4 0.34 24.56 -6.97
N ASP A 5 -0.73 23.99 -6.44
CA ASP A 5 -1.19 24.32 -5.10
C ASP A 5 -0.14 23.85 -4.08
N ASP A 6 0.10 24.68 -3.06
CA ASP A 6 1.00 24.29 -1.97
C ASP A 6 0.38 23.19 -1.11
N ALA A 7 1.22 22.45 -0.37
CA ALA A 7 0.81 21.36 0.51
C ALA A 7 -0.37 21.72 1.42
N PHE A 8 -0.37 22.92 2.00
CA PHE A 8 -1.40 23.33 2.96
C PHE A 8 -2.72 23.66 2.26
N THR A 9 -2.66 24.19 1.04
CA THR A 9 -3.83 24.37 0.17
C THR A 9 -4.41 23.01 -0.22
N LEU A 10 -3.58 22.04 -0.59
CA LEU A 10 -4.00 20.67 -0.92
C LEU A 10 -4.68 19.98 0.27
N LEU A 11 -4.13 20.09 1.49
CA LEU A 11 -4.76 19.50 2.69
C LEU A 11 -6.12 20.12 2.99
N ARG A 12 -6.28 21.44 2.82
CA ARG A 12 -7.60 22.10 2.97
C ARG A 12 -8.61 21.63 1.93
N GLN A 13 -8.18 21.49 0.68
CA GLN A 13 -9.03 20.95 -0.39
C GLN A 13 -9.45 19.50 -0.11
N ALA A 14 -8.54 18.67 0.41
CA ALA A 14 -8.84 17.29 0.78
C ALA A 14 -9.92 17.22 1.89
N VAL A 15 -9.84 18.09 2.89
CA VAL A 15 -10.88 18.20 3.94
C VAL A 15 -12.25 18.50 3.34
N ASP A 16 -12.33 19.40 2.36
CA ASP A 16 -13.60 19.87 1.81
C ASP A 16 -14.33 18.84 0.93
N VAL A 17 -13.65 17.77 0.51
CA VAL A 17 -14.26 16.68 -0.28
C VAL A 17 -14.69 15.47 0.57
N LEU A 18 -14.36 15.44 1.87
CA LEU A 18 -14.80 14.39 2.77
C LEU A 18 -16.23 14.65 3.29
N PRO A 19 -17.05 13.61 3.46
CA PRO A 19 -18.31 13.71 4.20
C PRO A 19 -18.08 14.23 5.63
N GLU A 20 -18.97 15.08 6.13
CA GLU A 20 -18.82 15.65 7.50
C GLU A 20 -18.84 14.58 8.61
N ASP A 21 -19.53 13.46 8.37
CA ASP A 21 -19.63 12.32 9.29
C ASP A 21 -18.50 11.28 9.07
N ALA A 22 -17.56 11.55 8.17
CA ALA A 22 -16.39 10.70 7.99
C ALA A 22 -15.51 10.72 9.25
N MET A 23 -15.11 9.52 9.66
CA MET A 23 -14.39 9.28 10.89
C MET A 23 -13.41 8.12 10.70
N ALA A 24 -12.19 8.28 11.23
CA ALA A 24 -11.16 7.25 11.30
C ALA A 24 -11.54 6.14 12.28
N GLU A 25 -10.82 5.01 12.22
CA GLU A 25 -11.06 3.87 13.13
C GLU A 25 -10.87 4.25 14.61
N ASN A 26 -9.93 5.15 14.91
CA ASN A 26 -9.65 5.63 16.26
C ASN A 26 -10.65 6.70 16.77
N GLY A 27 -11.65 7.07 15.96
CA GLY A 27 -12.67 8.04 16.30
C GLY A 27 -12.36 9.50 15.92
N GLN A 28 -11.20 9.78 15.30
CA GLN A 28 -10.91 11.13 14.80
C GLN A 28 -11.79 11.48 13.60
N THR A 29 -12.26 12.72 13.57
CA THR A 29 -13.27 13.23 12.63
C THR A 29 -12.69 14.27 11.69
N VAL A 30 -13.45 14.63 10.64
CA VAL A 30 -13.14 15.80 9.80
C VAL A 30 -13.02 17.09 10.63
N GLY A 31 -13.78 17.20 11.72
CA GLY A 31 -13.67 18.32 12.67
C GLY A 31 -12.32 18.39 13.36
N ASP A 32 -11.72 17.25 13.70
CA ASP A 32 -10.37 17.18 14.26
C ASP A 32 -9.34 17.63 13.23
N VAL A 33 -9.44 17.21 11.97
CA VAL A 33 -8.56 17.70 10.89
C VAL A 33 -8.63 19.22 10.76
N ARG A 34 -9.84 19.80 10.76
CA ARG A 34 -10.01 21.27 10.67
C ARG A 34 -9.33 21.97 11.84
N LYS A 35 -9.42 21.42 13.05
CA LYS A 35 -8.74 21.93 14.23
C LYS A 35 -7.21 21.86 14.11
N GLU A 36 -6.65 20.76 13.61
CA GLU A 36 -5.21 20.65 13.39
C GLU A 36 -4.71 21.66 12.34
N ILE A 37 -5.49 21.90 11.28
CA ILE A 37 -5.22 22.95 10.28
C ILE A 37 -5.24 24.35 10.90
N GLU A 38 -6.19 24.65 11.79
CA GLU A 38 -6.24 25.93 12.51
C GLU A 38 -5.03 26.13 13.43
N LEU A 39 -4.56 25.04 14.04
CA LEU A 39 -3.35 25.01 14.87
C LEU A 39 -2.04 24.97 14.05
N GLN A 40 -2.12 24.83 12.72
CA GLN A 40 -0.99 24.67 11.81
C GLN A 40 -0.17 23.38 12.07
N GLU A 41 -0.81 22.37 12.65
CA GLU A 41 -0.25 21.03 12.87
C GLU A 41 -0.42 20.20 11.60
N TRP A 42 0.30 20.56 10.53
CA TRP A 42 0.08 20.06 9.18
C TRP A 42 0.35 18.56 9.01
N GLU A 43 1.37 18.03 9.69
CA GLU A 43 1.69 16.61 9.66
C GLU A 43 0.58 15.79 10.34
N MET A 44 0.09 16.26 11.49
CA MET A 44 -1.07 15.66 12.17
C MET A 44 -2.33 15.73 11.30
N ALA A 45 -2.59 16.87 10.65
CA ALA A 45 -3.73 17.01 9.75
C ALA A 45 -3.67 16.00 8.58
N LEU A 46 -2.49 15.79 7.99
CA LEU A 46 -2.27 14.78 6.96
C LEU A 46 -2.51 13.36 7.49
N ASP A 47 -1.96 13.02 8.65
CA ASP A 47 -2.11 11.67 9.23
C ASP A 47 -3.58 11.35 9.50
N VAL A 48 -4.34 12.28 10.08
CA VAL A 48 -5.78 12.08 10.31
C VAL A 48 -6.56 11.94 8.99
N LEU A 49 -6.20 12.71 7.96
CA LEU A 49 -6.82 12.56 6.63
C LEU A 49 -6.56 11.18 6.02
N ILE A 50 -5.35 10.66 6.17
CA ILE A 50 -4.99 9.31 5.72
C ILE A 50 -5.82 8.26 6.47
N GLU A 51 -5.92 8.36 7.81
CA GLU A 51 -6.66 7.41 8.62
C GLU A 51 -8.16 7.40 8.32
N ILE A 52 -8.77 8.57 8.10
CA ILE A 52 -10.16 8.67 7.63
C ILE A 52 -10.29 8.00 6.26
N ALA A 53 -9.39 8.32 5.33
CA ALA A 53 -9.46 7.78 3.97
C ALA A 53 -9.19 6.28 3.87
N ASP A 54 -8.49 5.68 4.83
CA ASP A 54 -8.24 4.24 4.84
C ASP A 54 -9.49 3.40 5.10
N VAL A 55 -10.44 3.94 5.87
CA VAL A 55 -11.69 3.26 6.23
C VAL A 55 -12.90 3.70 5.39
N HIS A 56 -12.79 4.84 4.69
CA HIS A 56 -13.86 5.36 3.82
C HIS A 56 -13.55 5.17 2.33
N PRO A 57 -14.56 4.95 1.47
CA PRO A 57 -14.36 5.00 0.04
C PRO A 57 -14.10 6.45 -0.41
N VAL A 58 -12.86 6.74 -0.81
CA VAL A 58 -12.45 8.04 -1.37
C VAL A 58 -11.96 7.89 -2.81
N SER A 59 -11.92 9.00 -3.55
CA SER A 59 -11.52 9.02 -4.96
C SER A 59 -10.01 8.90 -5.15
N LEU A 60 -9.58 8.54 -6.36
CA LEU A 60 -8.16 8.57 -6.74
C LEU A 60 -7.56 9.98 -6.54
N THR A 61 -8.29 11.02 -6.95
CA THR A 61 -7.84 12.41 -6.84
C THR A 61 -7.59 12.83 -5.40
N PHE A 62 -8.36 12.29 -4.44
CA PHE A 62 -8.11 12.52 -3.01
C PHE A 62 -6.73 12.00 -2.60
N TRP A 63 -6.40 10.75 -2.94
CA TRP A 63 -5.08 10.17 -2.66
C TRP A 63 -3.95 10.89 -3.38
N GLU A 64 -4.17 11.35 -4.62
CA GLU A 64 -3.20 12.16 -5.37
C GLU A 64 -2.90 13.49 -4.65
N MET A 65 -3.91 14.18 -4.11
CA MET A 65 -3.72 15.39 -3.30
C MET A 65 -2.88 15.13 -2.06
N LEU A 66 -3.19 14.06 -1.31
CA LEU A 66 -2.43 13.72 -0.09
C LEU A 66 -0.98 13.30 -0.41
N SER A 67 -0.78 12.55 -1.49
CA SER A 67 0.56 12.17 -1.95
C SER A 67 1.40 13.40 -2.30
N GLU A 68 0.83 14.35 -3.04
CA GLU A 68 1.52 15.58 -3.41
C GLU A 68 1.84 16.44 -2.19
N ALA A 69 0.88 16.63 -1.28
CA ALA A 69 1.09 17.37 -0.04
C ALA A 69 2.21 16.73 0.82
N ALA A 70 2.16 15.41 1.02
CA ALA A 70 3.20 14.68 1.75
C ALA A 70 4.58 14.81 1.08
N GLY A 71 4.63 14.79 -0.26
CA GLY A 71 5.86 14.99 -1.02
C GLY A 71 6.46 16.39 -0.83
N GLN A 72 5.64 17.43 -0.87
CA GLN A 72 6.08 18.81 -0.61
C GLN A 72 6.53 19.03 0.84
N MET A 73 5.98 18.26 1.79
CA MET A 73 6.36 18.26 3.21
C MET A 73 7.53 17.32 3.53
N MET A 74 8.10 16.61 2.54
CA MET A 74 9.19 15.64 2.70
C MET A 74 8.84 14.44 3.61
N LEU A 75 7.56 14.04 3.63
CA LEU A 75 7.05 12.89 4.40
C LEU A 75 7.00 11.65 3.50
N ASP A 76 8.17 11.07 3.21
CA ASP A 76 8.34 10.04 2.17
C ASP A 76 7.51 8.76 2.41
N ARG A 77 7.30 8.34 3.67
CA ARG A 77 6.50 7.15 3.96
C ARG A 77 5.01 7.42 3.74
N SER A 78 4.49 8.53 4.26
CA SER A 78 3.09 8.94 4.07
C SER A 78 2.77 9.17 2.60
N ARG A 79 3.69 9.81 1.85
CA ARG A 79 3.59 9.95 0.39
C ARG A 79 3.41 8.59 -0.28
N ARG A 80 4.31 7.63 -0.02
CA ARG A 80 4.26 6.31 -0.66
C ARG A 80 3.02 5.51 -0.28
N TRP A 81 2.51 5.69 0.94
CA TRP A 81 1.23 5.12 1.34
C TRP A 81 0.08 5.70 0.52
N CYS A 82 0.00 7.03 0.38
CA CYS A 82 -1.01 7.67 -0.46
C CYS A 82 -0.92 7.21 -1.93
N GLU A 83 0.29 7.11 -2.50
CA GLU A 83 0.51 6.55 -3.84
C GLU A 83 0.05 5.08 -3.92
N TRP A 84 0.25 4.29 -2.87
CA TRP A 84 -0.20 2.90 -2.77
C TRP A 84 -1.72 2.79 -2.79
N ARG A 85 -2.39 3.58 -1.94
CA ARG A 85 -3.85 3.57 -1.83
C ARG A 85 -4.52 4.10 -3.10
N GLY A 86 -3.94 5.11 -3.75
CA GLY A 86 -4.35 5.54 -5.09
C GLY A 86 -4.20 4.42 -6.13
N TRP A 87 -3.11 3.67 -6.10
CA TRP A 87 -2.93 2.50 -6.97
C TRP A 87 -4.02 1.45 -6.73
N GLU A 88 -4.37 1.17 -5.47
CA GLU A 88 -5.40 0.18 -5.12
C GLU A 88 -6.81 0.60 -5.51
N VAL A 89 -7.14 1.89 -5.44
CA VAL A 89 -8.41 2.41 -5.97
C VAL A 89 -8.53 2.08 -7.45
N LYS A 90 -7.45 2.31 -8.22
CA LYS A 90 -7.41 2.12 -9.66
C LYS A 90 -7.35 0.66 -10.11
N HIS A 91 -6.66 -0.19 -9.36
CA HIS A 91 -6.31 -1.55 -9.81
C HIS A 91 -6.92 -2.67 -8.94
N GLY A 92 -7.59 -2.32 -7.85
CA GLY A 92 -8.07 -3.26 -6.86
C GLY A 92 -7.05 -3.53 -5.77
N THR A 93 -7.45 -4.33 -4.78
CA THR A 93 -6.62 -4.68 -3.62
C THR A 93 -6.34 -6.18 -3.63
N ILE A 94 -5.10 -6.55 -3.35
CA ILE A 94 -4.71 -7.93 -3.06
C ILE A 94 -3.98 -7.90 -1.71
N ARG A 95 -4.51 -8.61 -0.72
CA ARG A 95 -3.83 -8.81 0.57
C ARG A 95 -3.50 -10.28 0.77
N ALA A 96 -2.40 -10.52 1.43
CA ALA A 96 -1.93 -11.86 1.76
C ALA A 96 -1.27 -11.86 3.15
N THR A 97 -1.30 -13.00 3.84
CA THR A 97 -0.42 -13.22 4.99
C THR A 97 0.87 -13.82 4.46
N LEU A 98 1.99 -13.10 4.60
CA LEU A 98 3.32 -13.50 4.13
C LEU A 98 4.15 -14.00 5.30
N THR A 99 4.64 -15.24 5.21
CA THR A 99 5.76 -15.72 6.00
C THR A 99 7.05 -15.52 5.20
N PHE A 100 7.94 -14.67 5.70
CA PHE A 100 9.28 -14.50 5.13
C PHE A 100 10.18 -15.60 5.67
N LEU A 101 10.70 -16.47 4.81
CA LEU A 101 11.39 -17.67 5.24
C LEU A 101 12.74 -17.34 5.88
N GLU A 102 13.17 -18.16 6.83
CA GLU A 102 14.54 -18.10 7.33
C GLU A 102 15.51 -18.31 6.15
N ALA A 103 16.51 -17.46 6.07
CA ALA A 103 17.46 -17.53 4.97
C ALA A 103 18.51 -18.60 5.23
N ASP A 104 18.71 -19.48 4.25
CA ASP A 104 19.93 -20.28 4.14
C ASP A 104 21.12 -19.38 3.75
N GLU A 105 22.31 -19.97 3.59
CA GLU A 105 23.53 -19.21 3.23
C GLU A 105 23.39 -18.36 1.95
N SER A 106 22.41 -18.64 1.09
CA SER A 106 22.15 -17.93 -0.17
C SER A 106 20.99 -16.91 -0.10
N GLY A 107 20.14 -17.00 0.92
CA GLY A 107 18.98 -16.12 1.12
C GLY A 107 19.31 -14.76 1.75
N ARG A 108 18.35 -13.83 1.73
CA ARG A 108 18.47 -12.54 2.41
C ARG A 108 18.49 -12.74 3.93
N GLN A 109 19.58 -12.33 4.56
CA GLN A 109 19.79 -12.44 6.01
C GLN A 109 19.26 -11.24 6.82
N SER A 110 18.84 -10.16 6.16
CA SER A 110 18.39 -8.92 6.80
C SER A 110 16.89 -8.71 6.64
N ALA A 111 16.27 -7.97 7.56
CA ALA A 111 14.93 -7.44 7.32
C ALA A 111 14.91 -6.54 6.08
N PHE A 112 13.74 -6.44 5.44
CA PHE A 112 13.47 -5.48 4.38
C PHE A 112 12.46 -4.42 4.85
N SER A 113 12.50 -3.23 4.24
CA SER A 113 11.57 -2.15 4.54
C SER A 113 10.15 -2.47 4.05
N GLY A 114 9.15 -2.33 4.92
CA GLY A 114 7.75 -2.64 4.65
C GLY A 114 6.98 -1.56 3.89
N ASP A 115 7.67 -0.65 3.20
CA ASP A 115 7.14 0.64 2.74
C ASP A 115 6.86 0.71 1.22
N GLY A 116 6.55 -0.45 0.61
CA GLY A 116 6.11 -0.50 -0.78
C GLY A 116 7.24 -0.51 -1.83
N GLN A 117 8.52 -0.42 -1.43
CA GLN A 117 9.62 -0.33 -2.39
C GLN A 117 10.08 -1.68 -2.96
N LEU A 118 10.02 -2.74 -2.15
CA LEU A 118 10.52 -4.05 -2.56
C LEU A 118 9.70 -4.59 -3.74
N ARG A 119 10.38 -5.12 -4.77
CA ARG A 119 9.77 -5.65 -6.00
C ARG A 119 10.20 -7.09 -6.27
N PRO A 120 9.81 -8.05 -5.41
CA PRO A 120 10.20 -9.44 -5.62
C PRO A 120 9.43 -10.06 -6.79
N LEU A 121 9.90 -11.24 -7.18
CA LEU A 121 9.24 -12.12 -8.13
C LEU A 121 8.27 -13.04 -7.39
N TRP A 122 7.21 -13.45 -8.07
CA TRP A 122 6.15 -14.28 -7.51
C TRP A 122 5.80 -15.42 -8.47
N ASP A 123 5.79 -16.67 -7.99
CA ASP A 123 5.08 -17.75 -8.68
C ASP A 123 3.62 -17.73 -8.23
N ILE A 124 2.75 -17.33 -9.15
CA ILE A 124 1.30 -17.22 -8.98
C ILE A 124 0.54 -18.36 -9.69
N GLY A 125 1.24 -19.44 -10.05
CA GLY A 125 0.68 -20.62 -10.70
C GLY A 125 0.68 -20.56 -12.24
N HIS A 126 1.15 -19.48 -12.84
CA HIS A 126 1.30 -19.38 -14.29
C HIS A 126 2.46 -20.24 -14.80
N ARG A 127 2.34 -20.71 -16.03
CA ARG A 127 3.35 -21.53 -16.70
C ARG A 127 3.62 -21.00 -18.10
N THR A 128 4.90 -21.00 -18.47
CA THR A 128 5.35 -20.67 -19.82
C THR A 128 4.95 -21.77 -20.81
N ALA A 129 5.11 -21.51 -22.12
CA ALA A 129 4.77 -22.49 -23.17
C ALA A 129 5.58 -23.80 -23.08
N ASP A 130 6.79 -23.75 -22.51
CA ASP A 130 7.68 -24.88 -22.22
C ASP A 130 7.46 -25.47 -20.80
N GLY A 131 6.43 -25.01 -20.09
CA GLY A 131 5.99 -25.56 -18.80
C GLY A 131 6.80 -25.10 -17.58
N GLN A 132 7.70 -24.13 -17.73
CA GLN A 132 8.44 -23.55 -16.60
C GLN A 132 7.56 -22.59 -15.81
N GLN A 133 7.98 -22.26 -14.58
CA GLN A 133 7.32 -21.23 -13.77
C GLN A 133 7.41 -19.87 -14.46
N ASP A 134 6.27 -19.20 -14.62
CA ASP A 134 6.22 -17.84 -15.15
C ASP A 134 6.13 -16.85 -13.99
N LEU A 135 7.27 -16.23 -13.65
CA LEU A 135 7.40 -15.37 -12.49
C LEU A 135 6.90 -13.96 -12.77
N ASN A 136 6.11 -13.45 -11.84
CA ASN A 136 5.44 -12.16 -11.92
C ASN A 136 6.02 -11.15 -10.93
N ILE A 137 6.03 -9.86 -11.27
CA ILE A 137 6.52 -8.80 -10.38
C ILE A 137 5.33 -8.13 -9.68
N ALA A 138 5.40 -8.02 -8.35
CA ALA A 138 4.52 -7.17 -7.58
C ALA A 138 5.32 -6.44 -6.51
N ARG A 139 5.02 -5.15 -6.28
CA ARG A 139 5.50 -4.48 -5.08
C ARG A 139 4.80 -5.07 -3.87
N LEU A 140 5.40 -4.94 -2.69
CA LEU A 140 4.74 -5.30 -1.43
C LEU A 140 4.85 -4.20 -0.37
N TRP A 141 3.75 -4.03 0.37
CA TRP A 141 3.66 -3.19 1.55
C TRP A 141 3.38 -4.08 2.76
N VAL A 142 4.10 -3.92 3.86
CA VAL A 142 3.84 -4.66 5.11
C VAL A 142 2.88 -3.85 5.95
N GLU A 143 1.75 -4.45 6.33
CA GLU A 143 0.76 -3.78 7.16
C GLU A 143 1.23 -3.72 8.61
N PHE A 144 0.96 -2.59 9.28
CA PHE A 144 1.23 -2.33 10.70
C PHE A 144 2.69 -2.39 11.18
N GLU A 145 3.61 -2.90 10.37
CA GLU A 145 5.04 -3.01 10.69
C GLU A 145 5.91 -2.15 9.76
N LEU A 146 7.08 -1.71 10.25
CA LEU A 146 8.04 -0.94 9.45
C LEU A 146 8.95 -1.80 8.59
N GLN A 147 9.18 -3.04 9.00
CA GLN A 147 10.08 -3.97 8.36
C GLN A 147 9.62 -5.40 8.61
N LEU A 148 10.05 -6.34 7.76
CA LEU A 148 9.83 -7.77 7.96
C LEU A 148 11.16 -8.52 7.85
N GLY A 149 11.49 -9.27 8.90
CA GLY A 149 12.71 -10.04 9.08
C GLY A 149 12.56 -11.53 8.72
N PRO A 150 13.67 -12.23 8.44
CA PRO A 150 13.62 -13.68 8.17
C PRO A 150 12.98 -14.45 9.33
N GLY A 151 12.09 -15.39 9.00
CA GLY A 151 11.30 -16.17 9.96
C GLY A 151 10.03 -15.47 10.45
N GLU A 152 9.82 -14.19 10.14
CA GLU A 152 8.66 -13.44 10.58
C GLU A 152 7.46 -13.60 9.63
N THR A 153 6.27 -13.30 10.15
CA THR A 153 5.01 -13.34 9.39
C THR A 153 4.24 -12.07 9.62
N ALA A 154 3.72 -11.48 8.54
CA ALA A 154 2.88 -10.29 8.59
C ALA A 154 1.86 -10.29 7.45
N ASP A 155 0.79 -9.53 7.64
CA ASP A 155 -0.12 -9.21 6.55
C ASP A 155 0.54 -8.19 5.61
N VAL A 156 0.40 -8.43 4.32
CA VAL A 156 0.98 -7.61 3.26
C VAL A 156 -0.05 -7.26 2.21
N ARG A 157 0.14 -6.10 1.58
CA ARG A 157 -0.59 -5.67 0.39
C ARG A 157 0.31 -5.85 -0.81
N LEU A 158 -0.25 -6.31 -1.92
CA LEU A 158 0.47 -6.54 -3.17
C LEU A 158 0.00 -5.58 -4.26
N ALA A 159 0.95 -4.94 -4.94
CA ALA A 159 0.68 -4.10 -6.10
C ALA A 159 1.41 -4.67 -7.34
N PRO A 160 0.76 -5.58 -8.08
CA PRO A 160 1.27 -6.14 -9.34
C PRO A 160 1.72 -5.09 -10.36
N LEU A 161 2.80 -5.39 -11.07
CA LEU A 161 3.21 -4.59 -12.23
C LEU A 161 2.26 -4.79 -13.42
N GLN A 162 1.69 -5.99 -13.55
CA GLN A 162 0.72 -6.38 -14.58
C GLN A 162 -0.53 -6.97 -13.90
N PRO A 163 -1.47 -6.13 -13.42
CA PRO A 163 -2.64 -6.56 -12.64
C PRO A 163 -3.50 -7.61 -13.34
N GLU A 164 -3.52 -7.61 -14.67
CA GLU A 164 -4.31 -8.53 -15.48
C GLU A 164 -3.87 -10.00 -15.28
N GLN A 165 -2.59 -10.22 -14.96
CA GLN A 165 -2.06 -11.56 -14.69
C GLN A 165 -2.47 -12.11 -13.31
N TRP A 166 -3.01 -11.27 -12.43
CA TRP A 166 -3.31 -11.64 -11.04
C TRP A 166 -4.82 -11.86 -10.80
N GLN A 167 -5.65 -11.66 -11.83
CA GLN A 167 -7.12 -11.70 -11.71
C GLN A 167 -7.68 -13.08 -11.35
N HIS A 168 -6.92 -14.16 -11.53
CA HIS A 168 -7.36 -15.51 -11.21
C HIS A 168 -7.26 -15.84 -9.71
N LEU A 169 -6.48 -15.06 -8.95
CA LEU A 169 -6.25 -15.30 -7.53
C LEU A 169 -7.50 -15.11 -6.69
N LYS A 170 -7.62 -15.93 -5.64
CA LYS A 170 -8.74 -15.93 -4.70
C LYS A 170 -8.23 -16.10 -3.27
N PRO A 171 -9.00 -15.67 -2.26
CA PRO A 171 -8.69 -15.99 -0.88
C PRO A 171 -8.48 -17.50 -0.66
N GLY A 172 -7.41 -17.87 0.04
CA GLY A 172 -6.93 -19.23 0.27
C GLY A 172 -5.91 -19.74 -0.76
N ASP A 173 -5.68 -19.03 -1.87
CA ASP A 173 -4.60 -19.38 -2.79
C ASP A 173 -3.23 -19.14 -2.14
N VAL A 174 -2.28 -20.05 -2.40
CA VAL A 174 -0.90 -19.94 -1.90
C VAL A 174 0.02 -19.61 -3.05
N ILE A 175 0.77 -18.51 -2.92
CA ILE A 175 1.78 -18.06 -3.87
C ILE A 175 3.16 -18.02 -3.19
N THR A 176 4.23 -18.07 -3.99
CA THR A 176 5.60 -18.03 -3.45
C THR A 176 6.35 -16.81 -3.93
N MET A 177 7.05 -16.16 -3.00
CA MET A 177 7.90 -15.00 -3.24
C MET A 177 9.35 -15.46 -3.50
N HIS A 178 10.02 -14.85 -4.46
CA HIS A 178 11.39 -15.14 -4.87
C HIS A 178 12.20 -13.84 -4.96
N GLU A 179 13.35 -13.80 -4.29
CA GLU A 179 14.40 -12.78 -4.48
C GLU A 179 15.63 -13.37 -5.15
N ALA A 180 15.90 -14.64 -4.88
CA ALA A 180 16.83 -15.54 -5.54
C ALA A 180 16.20 -16.95 -5.57
N GLN A 181 16.95 -17.98 -5.99
CA GLN A 181 16.60 -19.35 -5.64
C GLN A 181 17.36 -19.76 -4.37
N PRO A 182 16.74 -20.45 -3.41
CA PRO A 182 15.35 -20.91 -3.36
C PRO A 182 14.32 -19.79 -3.05
N ALA A 183 13.03 -20.13 -2.99
CA ALA A 183 11.96 -19.19 -2.62
C ALA A 183 12.26 -18.50 -1.29
N ALA A 184 11.97 -17.20 -1.23
CA ALA A 184 12.24 -16.34 -0.09
C ALA A 184 11.03 -16.20 0.85
N GLY A 185 9.81 -16.49 0.38
CA GLY A 185 8.60 -16.35 1.17
C GLY A 185 7.43 -17.18 0.65
N ILE A 186 6.47 -17.45 1.53
CA ILE A 186 5.19 -18.10 1.21
C ILE A 186 4.08 -17.15 1.64
N ALA A 187 3.14 -16.87 0.74
CA ALA A 187 2.01 -16.01 1.03
C ALA A 187 0.68 -16.70 0.75
N GLU A 188 -0.24 -16.63 1.70
CA GLU A 188 -1.63 -17.05 1.53
C GLU A 188 -2.49 -15.81 1.26
N ILE A 189 -3.23 -15.80 0.14
CA ILE A 189 -4.12 -14.70 -0.20
C ILE A 189 -5.28 -14.66 0.81
N ILE A 190 -5.50 -13.51 1.45
CA ILE A 190 -6.59 -13.32 2.43
C ILE A 190 -7.71 -12.44 1.90
N GLU A 191 -7.43 -11.56 0.95
CA GLU A 191 -8.42 -10.65 0.36
C GLU A 191 -8.08 -10.31 -1.09
N VAL A 192 -9.09 -10.32 -1.96
CA VAL A 192 -9.01 -9.78 -3.33
C VAL A 192 -10.24 -8.93 -3.56
N LEU A 193 -10.06 -7.63 -3.74
CA LEU A 193 -11.14 -6.68 -4.05
C LEU A 193 -10.93 -6.09 -5.45
N PRO A 194 -12.00 -5.93 -6.24
CA PRO A 194 -11.91 -5.26 -7.54
C PRO A 194 -11.61 -3.76 -7.38
N PRO A 195 -11.16 -3.09 -8.46
CA PRO A 195 -11.04 -1.64 -8.51
C PRO A 195 -12.33 -0.95 -8.05
N ARG A 196 -12.19 0.16 -7.31
CA ARG A 196 -13.31 0.99 -6.87
C ARG A 196 -13.41 2.17 -7.83
N ALA A 197 -14.39 2.13 -8.73
CA ALA A 197 -14.66 3.17 -9.72
C ALA A 197 -15.20 4.45 -9.06
#